data_AF-A0A0W0WY39-F1
#
_entry.id   AF-A0A0W0WY39-F1
#
_cell.length_a   1.000
_cell.length_b   1.000
_cell.length_c   1.000
_cell.angle_alpha   90.00
_cell.angle_beta   90.00
_cell.angle_gamma   90.00
#
_symmetry.space_group_name_H-M   'P 1'
#
loop_
_entity.id
_entity.type
_entity.pdbx_description
1 polymer ?
#
loop_
_entity_poly.entity_id
_entity_poly.type
_entity_poly.pdbx_seq_one_letter_code
_entity_poly.pdbx_strand_id
1 'polypeptide(L)'
;MIKKILMTAMCFFIFLPVTSFAKDIDFFKINFKKTFCNNQEFLGNSGAKRPHLHCGVDFMSYKKANGDHLNLTQVGSCNRTNAVFDDVKSNKEAFADYAAIYHALVLYHQADCPNL
;
A
#
# COMPACT_ATOMS: atom_id res chain seq x y z
N MET A 1 -39.28 -53.30 9.16
CA MET A 1 -38.52 -52.85 7.98
C MET A 1 -38.69 -51.35 7.80
N ILE A 2 -37.56 -50.63 7.68
CA ILE A 2 -37.31 -49.38 6.92
C ILE A 2 -37.88 -48.01 7.41
N LYS A 3 -36.95 -47.24 8.00
CA LYS A 3 -36.54 -45.82 7.82
C LYS A 3 -37.56 -44.69 7.61
N LYS A 4 -37.40 -43.61 8.41
CA LYS A 4 -37.29 -42.17 8.01
C LYS A 4 -36.44 -41.43 9.08
N ILE A 5 -35.13 -41.24 8.88
CA ILE A 5 -34.45 -40.00 8.46
C ILE A 5 -35.00 -38.73 9.14
N LEU A 6 -34.24 -38.16 10.09
CA LEU A 6 -33.93 -36.73 10.04
C LEU A 6 -32.59 -36.45 10.73
N MET A 7 -31.62 -36.03 9.91
CA MET A 7 -30.37 -35.44 10.34
C MET A 7 -30.64 -34.07 10.94
N THR A 8 -29.99 -33.75 12.07
CA THR A 8 -29.75 -32.35 12.42
C THR A 8 -28.28 -32.26 12.81
N ALA A 9 -27.47 -31.92 11.81
CA ALA A 9 -26.07 -31.57 11.97
C ALA A 9 -26.00 -30.29 12.82
N MET A 10 -25.53 -30.41 14.05
CA MET A 10 -25.22 -29.28 14.90
C MET A 10 -23.90 -28.70 14.36
N CYS A 11 -23.99 -27.69 13.49
CA CYS A 11 -22.85 -26.92 13.04
C CYS A 11 -22.15 -26.31 14.25
N PHE A 12 -21.05 -26.93 14.67
CA PHE A 12 -20.07 -26.28 15.53
C PHE A 12 -19.53 -25.07 14.76
N PHE A 13 -19.96 -23.88 15.17
CA PHE A 13 -19.32 -22.64 14.76
C PHE A 13 -17.89 -22.67 15.29
N ILE A 14 -16.95 -23.03 14.41
CA ILE A 14 -15.52 -22.87 14.66
C ILE A 14 -15.27 -21.36 14.68
N PHE A 15 -15.26 -20.78 15.88
CA PHE A 15 -14.66 -19.46 16.08
C PHE A 15 -13.17 -19.60 15.78
N LEU A 16 -12.79 -19.40 14.52
CA LEU A 16 -11.40 -19.16 14.18
C LEU A 16 -11.01 -17.83 14.84
N PRO A 17 -9.96 -17.80 15.66
CA PRO A 17 -9.41 -16.52 16.09
C PRO A 17 -8.94 -15.81 14.83
N VAL A 18 -9.59 -14.68 14.51
CA VAL A 18 -9.02 -13.67 13.62
C VAL A 18 -7.78 -13.15 14.34
N THR A 19 -6.64 -13.78 14.07
CA THR A 19 -5.34 -13.25 14.47
C THR A 19 -5.15 -11.97 13.67
N SER A 20 -5.57 -10.85 14.24
CA SER A 20 -5.21 -9.53 13.75
C SER A 20 -3.70 -9.38 13.97
N PHE A 21 -2.92 -9.66 12.94
CA PHE A 21 -1.53 -9.25 12.91
C PHE A 21 -1.50 -7.76 12.57
N ALA A 22 -1.83 -6.91 13.54
CA ALA A 22 -1.35 -5.54 13.53
C ALA A 22 0.16 -5.62 13.71
N LYS A 23 0.88 -5.72 12.58
CA LYS A 23 2.33 -5.67 12.57
C LYS A 23 2.66 -4.21 12.84
N ASP A 24 3.05 -3.87 14.06
CA ASP A 24 3.60 -2.57 14.38
C ASP A 24 4.87 -2.40 13.55
N ILE A 25 4.70 -1.76 12.40
CA ILE A 25 5.78 -1.50 11.46
C ILE A 25 6.58 -0.34 12.05
N ASP A 26 7.74 -0.65 12.61
CA ASP A 26 8.72 0.33 13.05
C ASP A 26 9.32 1.02 11.82
N PHE A 27 8.68 2.11 11.37
CA PHE A 27 9.12 2.92 10.23
C PHE A 27 10.54 3.49 10.39
N PHE A 28 11.14 3.48 11.59
CA PHE A 28 12.54 3.86 11.79
C PHE A 28 13.55 2.80 11.31
N LYS A 29 13.11 1.56 11.04
CA LYS A 29 13.99 0.45 10.61
C LYS A 29 13.66 -0.11 9.22
N ILE A 30 12.69 0.49 8.52
CA ILE A 30 12.32 0.03 7.19
C ILE A 30 13.29 0.59 6.14
N ASN A 31 13.71 -0.28 5.22
CA ASN A 31 14.29 0.16 3.96
C ASN A 31 13.16 0.39 2.95
N PHE A 32 12.66 1.62 2.80
CA PHE A 32 11.48 1.93 1.99
C PHE A 32 11.66 1.51 0.52
N LYS A 33 12.83 1.80 -0.04
CA LYS A 33 13.25 1.39 -1.38
C LYS A 33 13.14 -0.12 -1.60
N LYS A 34 13.60 -0.94 -0.65
CA LYS A 34 13.48 -2.41 -0.76
C LYS A 34 12.07 -2.90 -0.47
N THR A 35 11.44 -2.39 0.58
CA THR A 35 10.14 -2.89 1.08
C THR A 35 8.98 -2.56 0.14
N PHE A 36 8.95 -1.34 -0.40
CA PHE A 36 7.81 -0.84 -1.19
C PHE A 36 8.12 -0.68 -2.67
N CYS A 37 9.39 -0.45 -3.03
CA CYS A 37 9.75 -0.02 -4.40
C CYS A 37 10.60 -1.02 -5.18
N ASN A 38 10.66 -2.29 -4.76
CA ASN A 38 11.44 -3.34 -5.44
C ASN A 38 12.90 -2.93 -5.73
N ASN A 39 13.52 -2.22 -4.78
CA ASN A 39 14.86 -1.67 -4.85
C ASN A 39 15.09 -0.63 -5.98
N GLN A 40 14.03 -0.05 -6.54
CA GLN A 40 14.09 1.07 -7.49
C GLN A 40 14.09 2.40 -6.76
N GLU A 41 14.86 3.37 -7.27
CA GLU A 41 14.90 4.74 -6.71
C GLU A 41 13.71 5.58 -7.19
N PHE A 42 13.24 5.33 -8.41
CA PHE A 42 12.12 6.05 -9.02
C PHE A 42 11.11 5.08 -9.59
N LEU A 43 9.83 5.28 -9.29
CA LEU A 43 8.70 4.55 -9.89
C LEU A 43 7.75 5.50 -10.61
N GLY A 44 7.02 4.99 -11.60
CA GLY A 44 6.15 5.78 -12.47
C GLY A 44 6.91 6.35 -13.66
N ASN A 45 7.87 7.24 -13.40
CA ASN A 45 8.81 7.75 -14.41
C ASN A 45 10.24 7.61 -13.90
N SER A 46 11.19 7.42 -14.82
CA SER A 46 12.60 7.19 -14.48
C SER A 46 13.38 8.49 -14.25
N GLY A 47 14.31 8.44 -13.30
CA GLY A 47 15.24 9.53 -13.00
C GLY A 47 14.52 10.84 -12.62
N ALA A 48 14.96 11.95 -13.20
CA ALA A 48 14.40 13.27 -12.89
C ALA A 48 13.05 13.58 -13.56
N LYS A 49 12.51 12.68 -14.39
CA LYS A 49 11.24 12.89 -15.11
C LYS A 49 10.07 12.83 -14.12
N ARG A 50 9.20 13.83 -14.17
CA ARG A 50 8.05 13.97 -13.28
C ARG A 50 6.75 13.70 -14.05
N PRO A 51 5.67 13.27 -13.38
CA PRO A 51 5.60 12.91 -11.95
C PRO A 51 6.27 11.56 -11.64
N HIS A 52 6.77 11.36 -10.42
CA HIS A 52 7.33 10.06 -10.00
C HIS A 52 7.26 9.87 -8.48
N LEU A 53 7.34 8.61 -8.05
CA LEU A 53 7.58 8.26 -6.65
C LEU A 53 9.09 8.06 -6.45
N HIS A 54 9.69 8.85 -5.56
CA HIS A 54 11.09 8.74 -5.19
C HIS A 54 11.19 7.92 -3.90
N CYS A 55 11.88 6.78 -3.99
CA CYS A 55 12.07 5.84 -2.89
C CYS A 55 13.52 5.83 -2.42
N GLY A 56 13.75 6.38 -1.24
CA GLY A 56 15.01 6.30 -0.51
C GLY A 56 15.07 5.09 0.43
N VAL A 57 16.19 4.94 1.13
CA VAL A 57 16.30 3.91 2.17
C VAL A 57 15.38 4.23 3.34
N ASP A 58 15.28 5.49 3.74
CA ASP A 58 14.61 5.99 4.94
C ASP A 58 13.40 6.89 4.62
N PHE A 59 13.09 7.11 3.33
CA PHE A 59 11.99 7.95 2.92
C PHE A 59 11.29 7.43 1.67
N MET A 60 10.09 7.94 1.48
CA MET A 60 9.34 7.85 0.23
C MET A 60 8.64 9.18 0.00
N SER A 61 8.78 9.75 -1.19
CA SER A 61 8.17 11.04 -1.53
C SER A 61 7.59 11.02 -2.93
N TYR A 62 6.41 11.61 -3.09
CA TYR A 62 5.81 11.80 -4.39
C TYR A 62 6.20 13.15 -4.96
N LYS A 63 6.78 13.13 -6.16
CA LYS A 63 7.16 14.34 -6.90
C LYS A 63 6.14 14.60 -7.99
N LYS A 64 5.40 15.70 -7.84
CA LYS A 64 4.35 16.11 -8.77
C LYS A 64 4.92 16.65 -10.08
N ALA A 65 4.08 16.73 -11.11
CA ALA A 65 4.46 17.29 -12.41
C ALA A 65 5.01 18.73 -12.31
N ASN A 66 4.43 19.55 -11.42
CA ASN A 66 4.85 20.93 -11.17
C ASN A 66 6.18 21.05 -10.39
N GLY A 67 6.72 19.93 -9.91
CA GLY A 67 7.97 19.88 -9.17
C GLY A 67 7.85 19.83 -7.66
N ASP A 68 6.65 20.02 -7.11
CA ASP A 68 6.40 19.92 -5.68
C ASP A 68 6.65 18.50 -5.16
N HIS A 69 7.05 18.44 -3.89
CA HIS A 69 7.32 17.20 -3.18
C HIS A 69 6.29 17.00 -2.07
N LEU A 70 5.71 15.81 -2.01
CA LEU A 70 4.92 15.35 -0.88
C LEU A 70 5.63 14.19 -0.20
N ASN A 71 6.18 14.44 0.99
CA ASN A 71 6.80 13.37 1.79
C ASN A 71 5.71 12.48 2.40
N LEU A 72 5.79 11.19 2.12
CA LEU A 72 4.83 10.20 2.57
C LEU A 72 5.21 9.63 3.94
N THR A 73 6.48 9.66 4.36
CA THR A 73 6.95 8.99 5.59
C THR A 73 6.84 9.84 6.87
N GLN A 74 6.01 10.89 6.86
CA GLN A 74 5.81 11.80 7.99
C GLN A 74 4.42 11.65 8.60
N VAL A 75 4.20 12.23 9.78
CA VAL A 75 2.88 12.28 10.46
C VAL A 75 1.77 12.72 9.50
N GLY A 76 0.67 11.97 9.48
CA GLY A 76 -0.45 12.16 8.55
C GLY A 76 -0.24 11.50 7.18
N SER A 77 0.72 10.59 7.07
CA SER A 77 1.08 9.76 5.93
C SER A 77 -0.11 9.07 5.26
N CYS A 78 -1.10 8.60 6.02
CA CYS A 78 -2.27 7.95 5.45
C CYS A 78 -3.07 8.85 4.50
N ASN A 79 -3.43 10.05 4.98
CA ASN A 79 -4.15 11.06 4.18
C ASN A 79 -3.31 11.54 3.00
N ARG A 80 -1.99 11.65 3.18
CA ARG A 80 -1.07 12.04 2.09
C ARG A 80 -1.01 10.97 1.01
N THR A 81 -0.94 9.70 1.40
CA THR A 81 -0.93 8.57 0.45
C THR A 81 -2.24 8.49 -0.33
N ASN A 82 -3.38 8.75 0.32
CA ASN A 82 -4.68 8.90 -0.36
C ASN A 82 -4.66 10.03 -1.40
N ALA A 83 -4.15 11.21 -1.04
CA ALA A 83 -4.03 12.31 -1.99
C ALA A 83 -3.12 11.98 -3.19
N VAL A 84 -2.05 11.20 -2.96
CA VAL A 84 -1.21 10.70 -4.08
C VAL A 84 -1.96 9.68 -4.92
N PHE A 85 -2.75 8.79 -4.34
CA PHE A 85 -3.59 7.87 -5.12
C PHE A 85 -4.54 8.60 -6.05
N ASP A 86 -5.19 9.65 -5.57
CA ASP A 86 -6.14 10.42 -6.38
C ASP A 86 -5.43 11.10 -7.56
N ASP A 87 -4.25 11.68 -7.31
CA ASP A 87 -3.43 12.30 -8.36
C ASP A 87 -2.91 11.27 -9.37
N VAL A 88 -2.41 10.12 -8.91
CA VAL A 88 -1.91 9.04 -9.77
C VAL A 88 -3.04 8.43 -10.61
N LYS A 89 -4.20 8.16 -10.01
CA LYS A 89 -5.36 7.60 -10.70
C LYS A 89 -5.97 8.55 -11.73
N SER A 90 -5.93 9.87 -11.48
CA SER A 90 -6.44 10.88 -12.40
C SER A 90 -5.47 11.18 -13.56
N ASN A 91 -4.17 10.92 -13.39
CA ASN A 91 -3.12 11.23 -14.37
C ASN A 91 -2.37 9.99 -14.89
N LYS A 92 -3.06 8.87 -15.14
CA LYS A 92 -2.40 7.59 -15.48
C LYS A 92 -1.43 7.67 -16.66
N GLU A 93 -1.79 8.45 -17.68
CA GLU A 93 -1.00 8.63 -18.90
C GLU A 93 0.29 9.44 -18.69
N ALA A 94 0.43 10.11 -17.54
CA ALA A 94 1.64 10.85 -17.19
C ALA A 94 2.79 9.93 -16.74
N PHE A 95 2.56 8.63 -16.57
CA PHE A 95 3.54 7.66 -16.08
C PHE A 95 3.91 6.65 -17.14
N ALA A 96 5.22 6.44 -17.34
CA ALA A 96 5.73 5.34 -18.16
C ALA A 96 5.39 3.96 -17.56
N ASP A 97 5.37 3.86 -16.23
CA ASP A 97 5.01 2.65 -15.49
C ASP A 97 4.04 2.98 -14.35
N TYR A 98 2.77 3.20 -14.73
CA TYR A 98 1.67 3.42 -13.79
C TYR A 98 1.52 2.27 -12.78
N ALA A 99 1.72 1.02 -13.22
CA ALA A 99 1.49 -0.14 -12.38
C ALA A 99 2.47 -0.19 -11.20
N ALA A 100 3.75 0.09 -11.46
CA ALA A 100 4.76 0.06 -10.41
C ALA A 100 4.53 1.13 -9.34
N ILE A 101 4.24 2.38 -9.73
CA ILE A 101 3.92 3.44 -8.75
C ILE A 101 2.65 3.12 -7.96
N TYR A 102 1.60 2.64 -8.63
CA TYR A 102 0.35 2.29 -7.97
C TYR A 102 0.53 1.17 -6.94
N HIS A 103 1.25 0.11 -7.32
CA HIS A 103 1.51 -1.02 -6.43
C HIS A 103 2.33 -0.61 -5.20
N ALA A 104 3.37 0.21 -5.37
CA ALA A 104 4.17 0.70 -4.26
C ALA A 104 3.33 1.52 -3.27
N LEU A 105 2.43 2.39 -3.77
CA LEU A 105 1.51 3.16 -2.94
C LEU A 105 0.52 2.27 -2.19
N VAL A 106 0.02 1.19 -2.80
CA VAL A 106 -0.87 0.21 -2.14
C VAL A 106 -0.15 -0.48 -0.99
N LEU A 107 1.05 -1.00 -1.24
CA LEU A 107 1.85 -1.65 -0.20
C LEU A 107 2.17 -0.70 0.95
N TYR A 108 2.54 0.54 0.63
CA TYR A 108 2.81 1.56 1.65
C TYR A 108 1.57 1.90 2.44
N HIS A 109 0.44 2.15 1.77
CA HIS A 109 -0.82 2.47 2.43
C HIS A 109 -1.28 1.35 3.37
N GLN A 110 -1.18 0.08 2.96
CA GLN A 110 -1.53 -1.06 3.81
C GLN A 110 -0.64 -1.17 5.04
N ALA A 111 0.65 -0.84 4.91
CA ALA A 111 1.61 -0.85 6.00
C ALA A 111 1.40 0.33 6.97
N ASP A 112 0.99 1.48 6.45
CA ASP A 112 0.92 2.76 7.17
C ASP A 112 -0.47 3.07 7.73
N CYS A 113 -1.52 2.47 7.16
CA CYS A 113 -2.94 2.68 7.52
C CYS A 113 -3.65 1.36 7.93
N PRO A 114 -3.22 0.65 8.99
CA PRO A 114 -3.80 -0.65 9.34
C PRO A 114 -5.24 -0.61 9.90
N ASN A 115 -5.82 0.57 10.15
CA ASN A 115 -7.16 0.73 10.74
C ASN A 115 -8.04 1.70 9.92
N LEU A 116 -8.76 1.18 8.92
CA LEU A 116 -9.96 1.82 8.36
C LEU A 116 -11.16 0.92 8.61
#